data_AF-A0AA39HX46-F1
#
_entry.id   AF-A0AA39HX46-F1
#
_cell.length_a   1.000
_cell.length_b   1.000
_cell.length_c   1.000
_cell.angle_alpha   90.00
_cell.angle_beta   90.00
_cell.angle_gamma   90.00
#
_symmetry.space_group_name_H-M   'P 1'
#
loop_
_entity.id
_entity.type
_entity.pdbx_description
1 polymer ?
#
loop_
_entity_poly.entity_id
_entity_poly.type
_entity_poly.pdbx_seq_one_letter_code
_entity_poly.pdbx_strand_id
1 'polypeptide(L)'
;MLWTTHLLVAGAFVALTLATVVPKCGKHEFFTPCAGCESTCRNIVVHCPLNCQSGGACRCIDGYVRDDNGDCIPKDECNIQCPEGERFSNCGGCDGSCDMPIVPCTANCKPGSCICDYGFVRGVNGSCVHLNDCKFESNPCLTAQCENNEVCLVEPLVCKKEPCPKVAKCVERSCLNKAF
;
A
#
# COMPACT_ATOMS: atom_id res chain seq x y z
N MET A 1 -60.92 -27.59 62.49
CA MET A 1 -59.54 -28.09 62.40
C MET A 1 -59.00 -27.72 61.02
N LEU A 2 -57.94 -26.92 61.02
CA LEU A 2 -56.92 -26.72 59.98
C LEU A 2 -57.38 -26.41 58.55
N TRP A 3 -57.22 -25.13 58.22
CA TRP A 3 -57.20 -24.59 56.86
C TRP A 3 -55.89 -25.01 56.18
N THR A 4 -55.96 -25.62 55.00
CA THR A 4 -54.80 -25.68 54.11
C THR A 4 -55.02 -24.70 52.97
N THR A 5 -54.42 -23.53 53.11
CA THR A 5 -54.36 -22.49 52.08
C THR A 5 -53.51 -23.01 50.92
N HIS A 6 -54.14 -23.29 49.78
CA HIS A 6 -53.44 -23.51 48.53
C HIS A 6 -52.92 -22.17 48.00
N LEU A 7 -51.68 -21.84 48.35
CA LEU A 7 -50.91 -20.76 47.76
C LEU A 7 -50.61 -21.13 46.29
N LEU A 8 -51.42 -20.60 45.37
CA LEU A 8 -51.08 -20.57 43.95
C LEU A 8 -49.94 -19.56 43.77
N VAL A 9 -48.71 -20.05 43.78
CA VAL A 9 -47.55 -19.26 43.35
C VAL A 9 -47.66 -19.13 41.83
N ALA A 10 -48.29 -18.05 41.37
CA ALA A 10 -48.21 -17.63 39.97
C ALA A 10 -46.77 -17.19 39.70
N GLY A 11 -45.91 -18.16 39.37
CA GLY A 11 -44.54 -17.91 38.93
C GLY A 11 -44.58 -17.15 37.62
N ALA A 12 -44.35 -15.85 37.67
CA ALA A 12 -44.03 -15.06 36.49
C ALA A 12 -42.67 -15.56 35.98
N PHE A 13 -42.68 -16.47 35.00
CA PHE A 13 -41.50 -16.78 34.21
C PHE A 13 -41.19 -15.54 33.37
N VAL A 14 -40.39 -14.63 33.93
CA VAL A 14 -39.72 -13.60 33.13
C VAL A 14 -38.74 -14.37 32.26
N ALA A 15 -39.13 -14.65 31.02
CA ALA A 15 -38.23 -15.14 30.00
C ALA A 15 -37.16 -14.06 29.79
N LEU A 16 -36.03 -14.20 30.48
CA LEU A 16 -34.87 -13.34 30.29
C LEU A 16 -34.27 -13.71 28.94
N THR A 17 -34.85 -13.18 27.86
CA THR A 17 -34.28 -13.31 26.53
C THR A 17 -32.96 -12.57 26.55
N LEU A 18 -31.83 -13.30 26.50
CA LEU A 18 -30.53 -12.77 26.12
C LEU A 18 -30.64 -12.31 24.66
N ALA A 19 -31.28 -11.17 24.44
CA ALA A 19 -31.25 -10.51 23.15
C ALA A 19 -29.79 -10.12 22.91
N THR A 20 -29.08 -10.91 22.10
CA THR A 20 -27.75 -10.54 21.62
C THR A 20 -27.93 -9.23 20.85
N VAL A 21 -27.44 -8.13 21.42
CA VAL A 21 -27.47 -6.82 20.76
C VAL A 21 -26.52 -6.93 19.57
N VAL A 22 -27.06 -7.24 18.40
CA VAL A 22 -26.29 -7.23 17.16
C VAL A 22 -25.97 -5.77 16.86
N PRO A 23 -24.68 -5.40 16.76
CA PRO A 23 -24.29 -4.04 16.40
C PRO A 23 -24.96 -3.62 15.08
N LYS A 24 -25.54 -2.43 15.08
CA LYS A 24 -26.08 -1.85 13.85
C LYS A 24 -24.91 -1.40 12.97
N CYS A 25 -24.86 -1.92 11.75
CA CYS A 25 -23.84 -1.54 10.77
C CYS A 25 -24.27 -0.33 9.93
N GLY A 26 -23.28 0.27 9.27
CA GLY A 26 -23.44 1.41 8.38
C GLY A 26 -24.10 1.03 7.04
N LYS A 27 -24.10 1.99 6.12
CA LYS A 27 -24.62 1.78 4.76
C LYS A 27 -23.70 0.82 4.01
N HIS A 28 -24.30 -0.13 3.28
CA HIS A 28 -23.58 -1.18 2.53
C HIS A 28 -22.69 -2.06 3.41
N GLU A 29 -23.05 -2.22 4.68
CA GLU A 29 -22.35 -3.11 5.60
C GLU A 29 -23.30 -4.19 6.13
N PHE A 30 -22.73 -5.34 6.48
CA PHE A 30 -23.40 -6.40 7.21
C PHE A 30 -22.58 -6.79 8.44
N PHE A 31 -23.27 -7.20 9.51
CA PHE A 31 -22.59 -7.72 10.70
C PHE A 31 -22.23 -9.19 10.51
N THR A 32 -20.99 -9.55 10.81
CA THR A 32 -20.56 -10.95 10.95
C THR A 32 -19.96 -11.19 12.34
N PRO A 33 -20.32 -12.28 13.04
CA PRO A 33 -19.70 -12.64 14.33
C PRO A 33 -18.25 -13.12 14.19
N CYS A 34 -17.82 -13.40 12.96
CA CYS A 34 -16.52 -13.94 12.58
C CYS A 34 -15.97 -13.07 11.44
N ALA A 35 -15.29 -11.98 11.81
CA ALA A 35 -14.82 -10.98 10.86
C ALA A 35 -13.39 -11.32 10.39
N GLY A 36 -13.25 -11.75 9.13
CA GLY A 36 -11.94 -11.97 8.48
C GLY A 36 -11.23 -10.66 8.14
N CYS A 37 -10.35 -10.65 7.15
CA CYS A 37 -9.84 -9.39 6.57
C CYS A 37 -10.89 -8.76 5.63
N GLU A 38 -10.62 -7.58 5.10
CA GLU A 38 -11.55 -6.84 4.23
C GLU A 38 -10.80 -6.06 3.15
N SER A 39 -11.39 -5.97 1.96
CA SER A 39 -10.86 -5.19 0.84
C SER A 39 -11.08 -3.69 1.03
N THR A 40 -10.12 -2.90 0.57
CA THR A 40 -10.18 -1.44 0.61
C THR A 40 -9.96 -0.86 -0.79
N CYS A 41 -10.22 0.43 -0.99
CA CYS A 41 -9.85 1.09 -2.25
C CYS A 41 -8.36 0.95 -2.59
N ARG A 42 -7.51 0.90 -1.56
CA ARG A 42 -6.05 0.70 -1.72
C ARG A 42 -5.67 -0.77 -1.83
N ASN A 43 -6.57 -1.72 -1.57
CA ASN A 43 -6.28 -3.14 -1.68
C ASN A 43 -7.56 -3.93 -1.99
N ILE A 44 -7.95 -3.89 -3.26
CA ILE A 44 -9.19 -4.53 -3.73
C ILE A 44 -9.05 -6.05 -3.75
N VAL A 45 -7.88 -6.56 -4.17
CA VAL A 45 -7.61 -8.00 -4.27
C VAL A 45 -6.91 -8.45 -2.99
N VAL A 46 -7.69 -8.79 -1.97
CA VAL A 46 -7.16 -9.28 -0.70
C VAL A 46 -7.39 -10.78 -0.55
N HIS A 47 -6.33 -11.51 -0.21
CA HIS A 47 -6.43 -12.92 0.17
C HIS A 47 -6.61 -13.00 1.69
N CYS A 48 -7.85 -13.10 2.15
CA CYS A 48 -8.12 -13.28 3.56
C CYS A 48 -7.81 -14.72 3.97
N PRO A 49 -7.09 -14.92 5.09
CA PRO A 49 -6.94 -16.24 5.66
C PRO A 49 -8.29 -16.70 6.25
N LEU A 50 -8.46 -18.02 6.42
CA LEU A 50 -9.71 -18.61 6.90
C LEU A 50 -10.00 -18.33 8.39
N ASN A 51 -9.00 -17.86 9.14
CA ASN A 51 -9.20 -17.43 10.52
C ASN A 51 -9.81 -16.03 10.55
N CYS A 52 -10.76 -15.84 11.47
CA CYS A 52 -11.44 -14.58 11.67
C CYS A 52 -11.29 -14.12 13.12
N GLN A 53 -11.51 -12.83 13.34
CA GLN A 53 -11.57 -12.27 14.68
C GLN A 53 -12.94 -12.60 15.32
N SER A 54 -12.90 -13.28 16.47
CA SER A 54 -14.06 -13.50 17.33
C SER A 54 -14.50 -12.19 18.00
N GLY A 55 -15.81 -12.03 18.20
CA GLY A 55 -16.41 -10.81 18.75
C GLY A 55 -17.20 -9.99 17.71
N GLY A 56 -17.04 -10.34 16.44
CA GLY A 56 -17.79 -9.81 15.31
C GLY A 56 -17.48 -8.37 14.94
N ALA A 57 -17.74 -8.03 13.68
CA ALA A 57 -17.56 -6.68 13.14
C ALA A 57 -18.50 -6.45 11.95
N CYS A 58 -18.69 -5.17 11.62
CA CYS A 58 -19.33 -4.78 10.37
C CYS A 58 -18.34 -4.92 9.20
N ARG A 59 -18.81 -5.48 8.10
CA ARG A 59 -18.06 -5.68 6.86
C ARG A 59 -18.83 -5.13 5.67
N CYS A 60 -18.12 -4.56 4.71
CA CYS A 60 -18.66 -4.17 3.42
C CYS A 60 -19.29 -5.40 2.75
N ILE A 61 -20.49 -5.22 2.21
CA ILE A 61 -21.16 -6.25 1.41
C ILE A 61 -20.40 -6.50 0.11
N ASP A 62 -20.67 -7.64 -0.54
CA ASP A 62 -20.03 -8.02 -1.79
C ASP A 62 -20.14 -6.92 -2.87
N GLY A 63 -19.02 -6.62 -3.53
CA GLY A 63 -18.92 -5.55 -4.53
C GLY A 63 -18.56 -4.16 -3.97
N TYR A 64 -18.57 -4.00 -2.65
CA TYR A 64 -18.19 -2.77 -1.95
C TYR A 64 -16.84 -2.94 -1.25
N VAL A 65 -16.09 -1.84 -1.14
CA VAL A 65 -14.81 -1.80 -0.46
C VAL A 65 -14.75 -0.60 0.47
N ARG A 66 -13.93 -0.68 1.51
CA ARG A 66 -13.78 0.41 2.47
C ARG A 66 -12.88 1.50 1.87
N ASP A 67 -13.38 2.73 1.83
CA ASP A 67 -12.61 3.90 1.42
C ASP A 67 -11.75 4.45 2.58
N ASP A 68 -11.00 5.52 2.32
CA ASP A 68 -10.14 6.16 3.33
C ASP A 68 -10.93 6.92 4.42
N ASN A 69 -12.23 7.20 4.20
CA ASN A 69 -13.14 7.80 5.19
C ASN A 69 -13.77 6.75 6.11
N GLY A 70 -13.63 5.47 5.77
CA GLY A 70 -14.21 4.35 6.50
C GLY A 70 -15.58 3.90 5.97
N ASP A 71 -16.07 4.49 4.88
CA ASP A 71 -17.34 4.15 4.26
C ASP A 71 -17.18 2.99 3.27
N CYS A 72 -18.21 2.13 3.17
CA CYS A 72 -18.28 1.10 2.14
C CYS A 72 -18.90 1.66 0.86
N ILE A 73 -18.06 1.84 -0.16
CA ILE A 73 -18.44 2.37 -1.48
C ILE A 73 -18.29 1.28 -2.57
N PRO A 74 -19.02 1.38 -3.69
CA PRO A 74 -18.79 0.51 -4.84
C PRO A 74 -17.31 0.54 -5.26
N LYS A 75 -16.74 -0.64 -5.54
CA LYS A 75 -15.31 -0.75 -5.89
C LYS A 75 -14.88 0.11 -7.08
N ASP A 76 -15.79 0.39 -7.99
CA ASP A 76 -15.61 1.22 -9.19
C ASP A 76 -15.69 2.72 -8.91
N GLU A 77 -16.14 3.11 -7.72
CA GLU A 77 -16.12 4.50 -7.24
C GLU A 77 -14.82 4.86 -6.49
N CYS A 78 -13.88 3.91 -6.35
CA CYS A 78 -12.57 4.19 -5.76
C CYS A 78 -11.78 5.18 -6.62
N ASN A 79 -11.68 6.42 -6.14
CA ASN A 79 -10.95 7.49 -6.81
C ASN A 79 -9.61 7.77 -6.10
N ILE A 80 -8.54 7.11 -6.54
CA ILE A 80 -7.19 7.34 -6.02
C ILE A 80 -6.43 8.27 -6.96
N GLN A 81 -6.10 9.45 -6.45
CA GLN A 81 -5.31 10.45 -7.17
C GLN A 81 -3.82 10.14 -7.01
N CYS A 82 -3.11 10.10 -8.13
CA CYS A 82 -1.67 9.89 -8.17
C CYS A 82 -0.93 11.14 -8.64
N PRO A 83 0.35 11.29 -8.25
CA PRO A 83 1.20 12.35 -8.78
C PRO A 83 1.34 12.31 -10.31
N GLU A 84 1.86 13.40 -10.88
CA GLU A 84 2.17 13.45 -12.31
C GLU A 84 3.16 12.33 -12.71
N GLY A 85 2.90 11.69 -13.86
CA GLY A 85 3.69 10.55 -14.34
C GLY A 85 3.44 9.26 -13.56
N GLU A 86 2.44 9.22 -12.68
CA GLU A 86 2.04 8.03 -11.93
C GLU A 86 0.59 7.63 -12.24
N ARG A 87 0.32 6.33 -12.20
CA ARG A 87 -1.04 5.76 -12.25
C ARG A 87 -1.30 4.89 -11.03
N PHE A 88 -2.55 4.81 -10.59
CA PHE A 88 -2.90 3.86 -9.54
C PHE A 88 -2.85 2.43 -10.09
N SER A 89 -2.26 1.53 -9.32
CA SER A 89 -2.34 0.10 -9.51
C SER A 89 -2.69 -0.55 -8.20
N ASN A 90 -3.66 -1.45 -8.22
CA ASN A 90 -3.99 -2.36 -7.11
C ASN A 90 -2.90 -3.41 -6.83
N CYS A 91 -1.83 -3.42 -7.64
CA CYS A 91 -0.68 -4.31 -7.54
C CYS A 91 0.59 -3.47 -7.77
N GLY A 92 1.19 -2.98 -6.69
CA GLY A 92 2.23 -1.96 -6.72
C GLY A 92 3.63 -2.44 -6.35
N GLY A 93 4.59 -1.51 -6.38
CA GLY A 93 5.94 -1.72 -5.84
C GLY A 93 6.96 -2.37 -6.77
N CYS A 94 6.69 -2.38 -8.07
CA CYS A 94 7.55 -2.92 -9.10
C CYS A 94 7.82 -1.87 -10.19
N ASP A 95 8.08 -0.63 -9.79
CA ASP A 95 8.56 0.41 -10.70
C ASP A 95 9.99 0.08 -11.15
N GLY A 96 10.28 0.22 -12.45
CA GLY A 96 11.66 0.24 -12.93
C GLY A 96 12.39 1.50 -12.46
N SER A 97 13.70 1.53 -12.63
CA SER A 97 14.54 2.73 -12.42
C SER A 97 15.26 3.11 -13.71
N CYS A 98 15.94 4.25 -13.74
CA CYS A 98 16.75 4.64 -14.90
C CYS A 98 17.87 3.64 -15.23
N ASP A 99 18.39 2.93 -14.22
CA ASP A 99 19.41 1.90 -14.42
C ASP A 99 18.83 0.53 -14.78
N MET A 100 17.61 0.25 -14.34
CA MET A 100 16.88 -0.98 -14.64
C MET A 100 15.42 -0.64 -15.01
N PRO A 101 15.17 -0.21 -16.26
CA PRO A 101 13.86 0.31 -16.66
C PRO A 101 12.75 -0.74 -16.68
N ILE A 102 13.12 -2.00 -16.93
CA ILE A 102 12.17 -3.11 -17.03
C ILE A 102 12.39 -4.03 -15.85
N VAL A 103 11.41 -4.08 -14.96
CA VAL A 103 11.36 -5.01 -13.84
C VAL A 103 10.12 -5.89 -13.93
N PRO A 104 10.23 -7.20 -13.66
CA PRO A 104 9.06 -8.07 -13.68
C PRO A 104 8.16 -7.78 -12.46
N CYS A 105 6.95 -7.29 -12.71
CA CYS A 105 5.89 -7.27 -11.72
C CYS A 105 5.30 -8.68 -11.57
N THR A 106 5.58 -9.35 -10.45
CA THR A 106 4.95 -10.64 -10.12
C THR A 106 3.57 -10.42 -9.49
N ALA A 107 2.75 -11.48 -9.43
CA ALA A 107 1.49 -11.45 -8.68
C ALA A 107 1.68 -11.24 -7.16
N ASN A 108 2.89 -11.45 -6.63
CA ASN A 108 3.26 -11.15 -5.24
C ASN A 108 3.72 -9.68 -5.13
N CYS A 109 2.84 -8.76 -5.50
CA CYS A 109 3.10 -7.33 -5.45
C CYS A 109 2.68 -6.73 -4.11
N LYS A 110 3.08 -5.47 -3.90
CA LYS A 110 2.61 -4.70 -2.74
C LYS A 110 1.13 -4.33 -2.93
N PRO A 111 0.39 -4.10 -1.84
CA PRO A 111 -0.94 -3.50 -1.89
C PRO A 111 -0.95 -2.24 -2.76
N GLY A 112 -2.15 -1.88 -3.23
CA GLY A 112 -2.34 -0.86 -4.22
C GLY A 112 -1.67 0.47 -3.87
N SER A 113 -0.94 0.99 -4.85
CA SER A 113 -0.15 2.21 -4.76
C SER A 113 -0.12 2.94 -6.10
N CYS A 114 0.30 4.19 -6.07
CA CYS A 114 0.73 4.86 -7.29
C CYS A 114 2.04 4.24 -7.76
N ILE A 115 2.08 3.89 -9.04
CA ILE A 115 3.23 3.33 -9.75
C ILE A 115 3.55 4.22 -10.94
N CYS A 116 4.77 4.17 -11.45
CA CYS A 116 5.15 4.94 -12.61
C CYS A 116 4.31 4.55 -13.83
N ASP A 117 3.88 5.56 -14.57
CA ASP A 117 3.08 5.34 -15.75
C ASP A 117 3.91 4.70 -16.88
N TYR A 118 3.25 4.19 -17.93
CA TYR A 118 3.94 3.60 -19.07
C TYR A 118 4.91 4.61 -19.71
N GLY A 119 6.18 4.20 -19.89
CA GLY A 119 7.24 5.07 -20.40
C GLY A 119 7.97 5.88 -19.33
N PHE A 120 7.55 5.78 -18.06
CA PHE A 120 8.20 6.40 -16.92
C PHE A 120 8.87 5.35 -16.02
N VAL A 121 9.90 5.77 -15.30
CA VAL A 121 10.63 4.97 -14.30
C VAL A 121 10.82 5.77 -13.03
N ARG A 122 10.98 5.10 -11.88
CA ARG A 122 11.20 5.77 -10.60
C ARG A 122 12.60 6.38 -10.60
N GLY A 123 12.67 7.69 -10.45
CA GLY A 123 13.92 8.43 -10.27
C GLY A 123 14.40 8.40 -8.83
N VAL A 124 15.60 8.93 -8.61
CA VAL A 124 16.32 8.90 -7.31
C VAL A 124 15.64 9.72 -6.22
N ASN A 125 14.87 10.75 -6.60
CA ASN A 125 14.05 11.55 -5.67
C ASN A 125 12.72 10.88 -5.33
N GLY A 126 12.46 9.71 -5.93
CA GLY A 126 11.20 9.03 -5.80
C GLY A 126 10.09 9.69 -6.59
N SER A 127 10.33 10.51 -7.60
CA SER A 127 9.31 10.87 -8.61
C SER A 127 9.42 9.94 -9.80
N CYS A 128 8.38 9.86 -10.63
CA CYS A 128 8.48 9.15 -11.91
C CYS A 128 9.00 10.11 -12.99
N VAL A 129 10.07 9.69 -13.68
CA VAL A 129 10.72 10.46 -14.75
C VAL A 129 10.56 9.73 -16.07
N HIS A 130 10.46 10.47 -17.16
CA HIS A 130 10.33 9.86 -18.48
C HIS A 130 11.66 9.17 -18.84
N LEU A 131 11.59 7.98 -19.47
CA LEU A 131 12.78 7.17 -19.74
C LEU A 131 13.88 7.91 -20.53
N ASN A 132 13.48 8.85 -21.39
CA ASN A 132 14.42 9.68 -22.17
C ASN A 132 15.25 10.64 -21.31
N ASP A 133 14.77 11.00 -20.12
CA ASP A 133 15.41 11.96 -19.22
C ASP A 133 16.42 11.29 -18.28
N CYS A 134 16.46 9.95 -18.27
CA CYS A 134 17.38 9.16 -17.44
C CYS A 134 18.86 9.41 -17.69
N LYS A 135 19.23 10.02 -18.83
CA LYS A 135 20.63 10.31 -19.18
C LYS A 135 21.34 11.12 -18.09
N PHE A 136 20.62 12.06 -17.48
CA PHE A 136 21.16 12.94 -16.45
C PHE A 136 21.24 12.25 -15.08
N GLU A 137 20.23 11.46 -14.70
CA GLU A 137 20.25 10.71 -13.44
C GLU A 137 21.31 9.60 -13.44
N SER A 138 21.45 8.87 -14.55
CA SER A 138 22.42 7.77 -14.64
C SER A 138 23.86 8.26 -14.81
N ASN A 139 24.07 9.46 -15.35
CA ASN A 139 25.41 10.02 -15.58
C ASN A 139 25.51 11.52 -15.24
N PRO A 140 25.75 11.86 -13.96
CA PRO A 140 25.96 13.24 -13.52
C PRO A 140 27.23 13.89 -14.11
N CYS A 141 28.16 13.11 -14.69
CA CYS A 141 29.34 13.66 -15.35
C CYS A 141 29.03 14.38 -16.67
N LEU A 142 27.83 14.23 -17.24
CA LEU A 142 27.44 14.95 -18.47
C LEU A 142 27.37 16.47 -18.27
N THR A 143 27.12 16.92 -17.05
CA THR A 143 26.99 18.35 -16.69
C THR A 143 28.07 18.81 -15.72
N ALA A 144 28.91 17.91 -15.22
CA ALA A 144 29.97 18.24 -14.27
C ALA A 144 31.10 19.02 -14.96
N GLN A 145 31.59 20.04 -14.27
CA GLN A 145 32.77 20.80 -14.69
C GLN A 145 33.94 20.39 -13.80
N CYS A 146 34.79 19.50 -14.30
CA CYS A 146 36.05 19.17 -13.65
C CYS A 146 37.18 20.07 -14.18
N GLU A 147 38.20 20.29 -13.37
CA GLU A 147 39.34 21.11 -13.72
C GLU A 147 40.28 20.42 -14.74
N ASN A 148 41.19 21.20 -15.31
CA ASN A 148 42.22 20.68 -16.21
C ASN A 148 43.06 19.64 -15.47
N ASN A 149 43.17 18.43 -16.04
CA ASN A 149 43.88 17.25 -15.51
C ASN A 149 43.07 16.33 -14.56
N GLU A 150 41.77 16.58 -14.40
CA GLU A 150 40.87 15.68 -13.68
C GLU A 150 40.10 14.73 -14.63
N VAL A 151 39.54 13.68 -14.06
CA VAL A 151 38.59 12.74 -14.68
C VAL A 151 37.34 12.71 -13.82
N CYS A 152 36.18 12.87 -14.46
CA CYS A 152 34.91 12.70 -13.77
C CYS A 152 34.55 11.21 -13.67
N LEU A 153 34.32 10.76 -12.45
CA LEU A 153 33.81 9.44 -12.14
C LEU A 153 32.39 9.57 -11.60
N VAL A 154 31.53 8.63 -11.98
CA VAL A 154 30.18 8.52 -11.42
C VAL A 154 30.26 7.65 -10.16
N GLU A 155 29.98 8.26 -9.00
CA GLU A 155 29.97 7.56 -7.71
C GLU A 155 28.53 7.39 -7.22
N PRO A 156 28.02 6.16 -7.03
CA PRO A 156 26.73 5.94 -6.39
C PRO A 156 26.81 6.27 -4.90
N LEU A 157 25.87 7.08 -4.39
CA LEU A 157 25.76 7.35 -2.96
C LEU A 157 25.14 6.15 -2.24
N VAL A 158 25.60 5.88 -1.02
CA VAL A 158 24.95 4.89 -0.15
C VAL A 158 23.64 5.50 0.36
N CYS A 159 22.53 4.85 0.05
CA CYS A 159 21.20 5.32 0.42
C CYS A 159 20.38 4.20 1.06
N LYS A 160 19.31 4.56 1.77
CA LYS A 160 18.41 3.57 2.41
C LYS A 160 17.42 2.94 1.42
N LYS A 161 17.14 3.60 0.31
CA LYS A 161 16.09 3.20 -0.64
C LYS A 161 16.55 3.44 -2.07
N GLU A 162 16.55 2.39 -2.87
CA GLU A 162 16.84 2.46 -4.29
C GLU A 162 15.72 3.14 -5.11
N PRO A 163 16.06 3.74 -6.27
CA PRO A 163 17.42 3.88 -6.82
C PRO A 163 18.25 4.92 -6.05
N CYS A 164 19.51 4.61 -5.77
CA CYS A 164 20.38 5.54 -5.05
C CYS A 164 20.86 6.68 -5.98
N PRO A 165 20.90 7.93 -5.47
CA PRO A 165 21.48 9.05 -6.22
C PRO A 165 22.93 8.79 -6.60
N LYS A 166 23.32 9.23 -7.80
CA LYS A 166 24.71 9.22 -8.27
C LYS A 166 25.23 10.64 -8.28
N VAL A 167 26.50 10.81 -7.95
CA VAL A 167 27.19 12.10 -7.98
C VAL A 167 28.39 12.05 -8.91
N ALA A 168 28.71 13.20 -9.50
CA ALA A 168 29.94 13.39 -10.22
C ALA A 168 31.07 13.64 -9.21
N LYS A 169 32.16 12.89 -9.35
CA LYS A 169 33.37 13.04 -8.55
C LYS A 169 34.54 13.28 -9.48
N CYS A 170 35.09 14.49 -9.45
CA CYS A 170 36.30 14.84 -10.16
C CYS A 170 37.50 14.31 -9.37
N VAL A 171 38.36 13.54 -10.03
CA VAL A 171 39.56 12.98 -9.43
C VAL A 171 40.74 13.28 -10.35
N GLU A 172 41.86 13.70 -9.80
CA GLU A 172 43.08 13.88 -10.57
C GLU A 172 43.48 12.60 -11.30
N ARG A 173 43.94 12.73 -12.55
CA ARG A 173 44.45 11.61 -13.36
C ARG A 173 45.58 10.83 -12.66
N SER A 174 46.33 11.50 -11.80
CA SER A 174 47.42 10.92 -11.00
C SER A 174 46.94 9.80 -10.06
N CYS A 175 45.68 9.85 -9.60
CA CYS A 175 45.11 8.87 -8.67
C CYS A 175 44.65 7.57 -9.35
N LEU A 176 44.40 7.57 -10.65
CA LEU A 176 43.87 6.40 -11.37
C LEU A 176 44.92 5.30 -11.62
N ASN A 177 46.21 5.65 -11.58
CA ASN A 177 47.32 4.75 -11.92
C ASN A 177 48.08 4.22 -10.69
N LYS A 178 47.60 4.48 -9.47
CA LYS A 178 48.16 3.84 -8.27
C LYS A 178 47.61 2.42 -8.18
N ALA A 179 48.43 1.44 -8.56
CA ALA A 179 48.19 0.05 -8.22
C ALA A 179 48.11 -0.08 -6.69
N PHE A 180 47.02 -0.66 -6.19
CA PHE A 180 46.86 -1.06 -4.80
C PHE A 180 47.68 -2.32 -4.50
#